data_AF-A0A850T7P2-F1
#
_entry.id   AF-A0A850T7P2-F1
#
_cell.length_a   1.000
_cell.length_b   1.000
_cell.length_c   1.000
_cell.angle_alpha   90.00
_cell.angle_beta   90.00
_cell.angle_gamma   90.00
#
_symmetry.space_group_name_H-M   'P 1'
#
loop_
_entity.id
_entity.type
_entity.pdbx_description
1 polymer ?
#
loop_
_entity_poly.entity_id
_entity_poly.type
_entity_poly.pdbx_seq_one_letter_code
_entity_poly.pdbx_strand_id
1 'polypeptide(L)'
;MTSYSVIKNCSYCLAHVPDLVRYGSKPRREIAKYPDLEGKITGLLRSFHDAAYYPPNQTFLGNYSPERLSQIPRPWYSHQAGMVAEHEKRIGKFGEIVDQEFFLALLKSADVLNPSLFQTDEHHTRQLKTRLEAHPLFGAGANQMIREIDADMSAVPSGSALPIYHKRRMYGYFHRDERVEGGDDENLEAHDLLENLCTKASGVLALKWLLHREAIAPEQIDYIISCGEEACGDRYQRGGGGMAKAIGEMCACVNASGVDVKNFCAAPAAALIMAASLVQAGVYERIVVVGGGSLAKLGMKINAFLTNKLPLLEDCLASMAFLVTSDDAISPIIRLESGAVGNVTIGAGTSEEAVYRSYLLKPLQNLGLRFTDIDKYATELHNPEITEFSGSGDVTRKNYRKIAAMAVLSHELKKEEMKDWISAIGMPGFAPTQGHIPSAVPYVGHAMEAMRDGHIERVMFLAKASLFLNRCTNLFDGVSFFLERNPRLSKKWGKK
;
A
#
# COMPACT_ATOMS: atom_id res chain seq x y z
N MET A 1 -22.60 -27.59 0.17
CA MET A 1 -22.61 -26.22 -0.37
C MET A 1 -21.17 -25.76 -0.41
N THR A 2 -20.68 -25.30 -1.55
CA THR A 2 -19.33 -24.70 -1.65
C THR A 2 -19.36 -23.42 -0.83
N SER A 3 -18.57 -23.34 0.25
CA SER A 3 -18.42 -22.10 1.01
C SER A 3 -17.49 -21.19 0.22
N TYR A 4 -17.95 -20.00 -0.17
CA TYR A 4 -17.09 -18.99 -0.78
C TYR A 4 -16.50 -18.09 0.29
N SER A 5 -15.38 -17.44 -0.04
CA SER A 5 -14.84 -16.32 0.73
C SER A 5 -15.03 -15.01 -0.06
N VAL A 6 -15.19 -13.92 0.68
CA VAL A 6 -15.47 -12.59 0.12
C VAL A 6 -14.49 -11.56 0.66
N ILE A 7 -14.24 -10.51 -0.12
CA ILE A 7 -13.64 -9.29 0.41
C ILE A 7 -14.78 -8.40 0.89
N LYS A 8 -14.94 -8.31 2.21
CA LYS A 8 -16.05 -7.61 2.84
C LYS A 8 -15.86 -6.09 2.84
N ASN A 9 -14.63 -5.65 3.10
CA ASN A 9 -14.30 -4.23 3.15
C ASN A 9 -12.80 -4.01 2.86
N CYS A 10 -12.43 -2.78 2.54
CA CYS A 10 -11.05 -2.38 2.36
C CYS A 10 -10.79 -0.98 2.95
N SER A 11 -9.52 -0.73 3.24
CA SER A 11 -9.03 0.58 3.66
C SER A 11 -7.76 0.94 2.89
N TYR A 12 -7.62 2.22 2.51
CA TYR A 12 -6.43 2.78 1.87
C TYR A 12 -6.07 4.11 2.53
N CYS A 13 -4.86 4.22 3.05
CA CYS A 13 -4.40 5.43 3.73
C CYS A 13 -3.06 5.93 3.19
N LEU A 14 -2.85 7.24 3.27
CA LEU A 14 -1.63 7.93 2.89
C LEU A 14 -1.12 8.78 4.07
N ALA A 15 0.16 8.66 4.41
CA ALA A 15 0.84 9.61 5.29
C ALA A 15 1.78 10.46 4.44
N HIS A 16 1.48 11.75 4.32
CA HIS A 16 2.36 12.69 3.62
C HIS A 16 3.53 13.05 4.54
N VAL A 17 4.73 12.60 4.18
CA VAL A 17 5.93 12.65 5.03
C VAL A 17 7.12 13.29 4.29
N PRO A 18 6.99 14.53 3.81
CA PRO A 18 7.99 15.17 2.96
C PRO A 18 9.38 15.23 3.59
N ASP A 19 9.51 15.48 4.89
CA ASP A 19 10.81 15.55 5.55
C ASP A 19 11.46 14.15 5.76
N LEU A 20 10.69 13.06 5.70
CA LEU A 20 11.23 11.69 5.76
C LEU A 20 11.82 11.23 4.42
N VAL A 21 11.60 11.97 3.32
CA VAL A 21 12.15 11.63 1.99
C VAL A 21 13.66 11.46 2.01
N ARG A 22 14.39 12.25 2.82
CA ARG A 22 15.84 12.12 3.00
C ARG A 22 16.29 10.72 3.44
N TYR A 23 15.40 9.99 4.11
CA TYR A 23 15.63 8.63 4.58
C TYR A 23 15.23 7.58 3.55
N GLY A 24 14.74 7.96 2.38
CA GLY A 24 14.57 7.03 1.28
C GLY A 24 15.90 6.46 0.78
N SER A 25 15.86 5.27 0.19
CA SER A 25 17.08 4.53 -0.22
C SER A 25 17.94 5.31 -1.22
N LYS A 26 17.30 5.99 -2.19
CA LYS A 26 18.02 6.82 -3.17
C LYS A 26 18.44 8.16 -2.57
N PRO A 27 17.57 8.96 -1.94
CA PRO A 27 17.97 10.22 -1.31
C PRO A 27 19.12 10.09 -0.31
N ARG A 28 19.04 9.13 0.64
CA ARG A 28 20.09 8.91 1.65
C ARG A 28 21.47 8.70 1.03
N ARG A 29 21.55 7.83 0.01
CA ARG A 29 22.83 7.52 -0.66
C ARG A 29 23.36 8.65 -1.52
N GLU A 30 22.48 9.40 -2.17
CA GLU A 30 22.88 10.54 -3.01
C GLU A 30 23.33 11.73 -2.15
N ILE A 31 22.62 12.02 -1.05
CA ILE A 31 23.02 13.07 -0.09
C ILE A 31 24.37 12.73 0.54
N ALA A 32 24.60 11.47 0.93
CA ALA A 32 25.89 11.04 1.47
C ALA A 32 27.06 11.24 0.49
N LYS A 33 26.81 11.14 -0.83
CA LYS A 33 27.81 11.38 -1.87
C LYS A 33 27.95 12.86 -2.25
N TYR A 34 26.84 13.59 -2.23
CA TYR A 34 26.70 14.97 -2.69
C TYR A 34 25.83 15.76 -1.70
N PRO A 35 26.41 16.26 -0.59
CA PRO A 35 25.64 16.91 0.47
C PRO A 35 24.81 18.12 0.02
N ASP A 36 25.23 18.81 -1.05
CA ASP A 36 24.51 19.94 -1.64
C ASP A 36 23.15 19.56 -2.25
N LEU A 37 22.91 18.26 -2.50
CA LEU A 37 21.62 17.76 -2.98
C LEU A 37 20.51 17.90 -1.94
N GLU A 38 20.82 17.92 -0.65
CA GLU A 38 19.82 17.98 0.41
C GLU A 38 18.93 19.22 0.28
N GLY A 39 19.54 20.39 0.06
CA GLY A 39 18.81 21.64 -0.15
C GLY A 39 17.97 21.62 -1.44
N LYS A 40 18.49 21.00 -2.51
CA LYS A 40 17.80 20.87 -3.80
C LYS A 40 16.57 19.94 -3.68
N ILE A 41 16.72 18.79 -3.02
CA ILE A 41 15.61 17.85 -2.75
C ILE A 41 14.55 18.55 -1.89
N THR A 42 14.99 19.23 -0.83
CA THR A 42 14.11 19.98 0.09
C THR A 42 13.27 21.03 -0.65
N GLY A 43 13.84 21.67 -1.68
CA GLY A 43 13.15 22.63 -2.54
C GLY A 43 12.06 22.03 -3.44
N LEU A 44 12.04 20.72 -3.67
CA LEU A 44 11.02 20.02 -4.46
C LEU A 44 9.91 19.38 -3.61
N LEU A 45 10.07 19.35 -2.29
CA LEU A 45 9.07 18.78 -1.39
C LEU A 45 7.76 19.58 -1.47
N ARG A 46 6.64 18.86 -1.54
CA ARG A 46 5.32 19.46 -1.66
C ARG A 46 4.75 19.84 -0.29
N SER A 47 3.78 20.74 -0.30
CA SER A 47 2.96 21.00 0.88
C SER A 47 1.95 19.86 1.11
N PHE A 48 1.46 19.74 2.35
CA PHE A 48 0.36 18.81 2.65
C PHE A 48 -0.89 19.12 1.82
N HIS A 49 -1.16 20.41 1.59
CA HIS A 49 -2.27 20.84 0.74
C HIS A 49 -2.13 20.27 -0.68
N ASP A 50 -0.97 20.39 -1.30
CA ASP A 50 -0.76 19.88 -2.66
C ASP A 50 -0.86 18.35 -2.72
N ALA A 51 -0.34 17.64 -1.72
CA ALA A 51 -0.46 16.19 -1.63
C ALA A 51 -1.90 15.73 -1.40
N ALA A 52 -2.65 16.39 -0.53
CA ALA A 52 -4.05 16.09 -0.26
C ALA A 52 -4.94 16.39 -1.48
N TYR A 53 -4.63 17.44 -2.24
CA TYR A 53 -5.46 17.82 -3.40
C TYR A 53 -5.06 17.12 -4.70
N TYR A 54 -4.02 16.29 -4.67
CA TYR A 54 -3.48 15.61 -5.84
C TYR A 54 -4.46 14.55 -6.37
N PRO A 55 -4.94 14.64 -7.63
CA PRO A 55 -5.99 13.74 -8.14
C PRO A 55 -5.69 12.24 -8.03
N PRO A 56 -4.46 11.74 -8.25
CA PRO A 56 -4.12 10.34 -8.01
C PRO A 56 -4.26 9.92 -6.54
N ASN A 57 -3.86 10.77 -5.58
CA ASN A 57 -4.06 10.50 -4.16
C ASN A 57 -5.56 10.44 -3.83
N GLN A 58 -6.36 11.36 -4.39
CA GLN A 58 -7.81 11.35 -4.22
C GLN A 58 -8.49 10.13 -4.86
N THR A 59 -7.91 9.59 -5.93
CA THR A 59 -8.36 8.34 -6.55
C THR A 59 -8.00 7.14 -5.66
N PHE A 60 -6.82 7.15 -5.05
CA PHE A 60 -6.38 6.11 -4.11
C PHE A 60 -7.30 6.05 -2.86
N LEU A 61 -7.75 7.20 -2.34
CA LEU A 61 -8.67 7.27 -1.21
C LEU A 61 -10.14 7.03 -1.58
N GLY A 62 -10.47 6.91 -2.86
CA GLY A 62 -11.84 6.65 -3.34
C GLY A 62 -12.73 7.89 -3.54
N ASN A 63 -12.18 9.11 -3.47
CA ASN A 63 -12.93 10.34 -3.76
C ASN A 63 -13.14 10.57 -5.25
N TYR A 64 -12.22 10.09 -6.09
CA TYR A 64 -12.39 10.02 -7.54
C TYR A 64 -12.38 8.56 -7.99
N SER A 65 -13.24 8.22 -8.95
CA SER A 65 -13.08 6.96 -9.68
C SER A 65 -11.90 7.05 -10.65
N PRO A 66 -11.30 5.92 -11.04
CA PRO A 66 -10.26 5.92 -12.08
C PRO A 66 -10.77 6.47 -13.42
N GLU A 67 -12.04 6.25 -13.74
CA GLU A 67 -12.71 6.86 -14.90
C GLU A 67 -12.71 8.39 -14.80
N ARG A 68 -13.02 8.94 -13.61
CA ARG A 68 -12.96 10.39 -13.38
C ARG A 68 -11.54 10.92 -13.50
N LEU A 69 -10.55 10.21 -12.95
CA LEU A 69 -9.14 10.60 -13.07
C LEU A 69 -8.71 10.67 -14.54
N SER A 70 -9.18 9.75 -15.39
CA SER A 70 -8.83 9.74 -16.81
C SER A 70 -9.37 10.95 -17.59
N GLN A 71 -10.40 11.64 -17.07
CA GLN A 71 -10.96 12.86 -17.63
C GLN A 71 -10.19 14.13 -17.22
N ILE A 72 -9.33 14.05 -16.20
CA ILE A 72 -8.52 15.19 -15.75
C ILE A 72 -7.27 15.25 -16.63
N PRO A 73 -7.01 16.36 -17.34
CA PRO A 73 -5.79 16.52 -18.12
C PRO A 73 -4.53 16.34 -17.28
N ARG A 74 -3.45 15.89 -17.92
CA ARG A 74 -2.11 15.86 -17.31
C ARG A 74 -1.35 17.14 -17.65
N PRO A 75 -0.45 17.64 -16.79
CA PRO A 75 -0.02 16.99 -15.55
C PRO A 75 -0.97 17.21 -14.37
N TRP A 76 -1.34 16.13 -13.68
CA TRP A 76 -2.22 16.15 -12.50
C TRP A 76 -1.63 16.93 -11.34
N TYR A 77 -0.29 16.99 -11.19
CA TYR A 77 0.32 17.80 -10.13
C TYR A 77 0.11 19.31 -10.32
N SER A 78 -0.31 19.75 -11.51
CA SER A 78 -0.70 21.14 -11.80
C SER A 78 -2.19 21.42 -11.55
N HIS A 79 -2.97 20.38 -11.26
CA HIS A 79 -4.40 20.47 -11.00
C HIS A 79 -4.67 20.27 -9.50
N GLN A 80 -5.37 21.22 -8.89
CA GLN A 80 -5.94 21.03 -7.55
C GLN A 80 -7.32 20.41 -7.69
N ALA A 81 -7.67 19.48 -6.79
CA ALA A 81 -9.01 18.91 -6.68
C ALA A 81 -10.06 20.00 -6.34
N GLY A 82 -10.52 20.72 -7.36
CA GLY A 82 -11.44 21.86 -7.25
C GLY A 82 -12.91 21.50 -7.01
N MET A 83 -13.26 20.20 -6.93
CA MET A 83 -14.65 19.73 -6.88
C MET A 83 -15.02 18.89 -5.65
N VAL A 84 -14.09 18.68 -4.72
CA VAL A 84 -14.37 18.01 -3.43
C VAL A 84 -14.56 19.09 -2.36
N ALA A 85 -15.43 18.89 -1.37
CA ALA A 85 -15.54 19.85 -0.27
C ALA A 85 -14.22 19.88 0.55
N GLU A 86 -13.86 21.03 1.12
CA GLU A 86 -12.55 21.21 1.78
C GLU A 86 -12.31 20.21 2.94
N HIS A 87 -13.37 19.78 3.62
CA HIS A 87 -13.32 18.78 4.70
C HIS A 87 -13.26 17.32 4.19
N GLU A 88 -13.75 17.03 2.98
CA GLU A 88 -13.77 15.69 2.37
C GLU A 88 -12.46 15.34 1.64
N LYS A 89 -11.53 16.28 1.48
CA LYS A 89 -10.27 16.03 0.75
C LYS A 89 -9.25 15.23 1.55
N ARG A 90 -9.42 15.16 2.87
CA ARG A 90 -8.57 14.38 3.77
C ARG A 90 -9.08 12.96 3.93
N ILE A 91 -10.39 12.76 3.96
CA ILE A 91 -11.03 11.47 4.21
C ILE A 91 -11.84 11.12 2.96
N GLY A 92 -11.47 10.03 2.31
CA GLY A 92 -12.22 9.47 1.21
C GLY A 92 -13.01 8.23 1.57
N LYS A 93 -13.69 7.69 0.56
CA LYS A 93 -14.51 6.48 0.68
C LYS A 93 -13.75 5.26 1.17
N PHE A 94 -12.43 5.21 1.07
CA PHE A 94 -11.64 4.06 1.49
C PHE A 94 -10.69 4.35 2.65
N GLY A 95 -10.52 5.59 3.09
CA GLY A 95 -9.59 5.92 4.17
C GLY A 95 -9.15 7.36 4.10
N GLU A 96 -7.94 7.70 4.52
CA GLU A 96 -7.54 9.10 4.63
C GLU A 96 -6.10 9.40 4.21
N ILE A 97 -5.83 10.68 3.96
CA ILE A 97 -4.48 11.25 3.92
C ILE A 97 -4.22 12.12 5.15
N VAL A 98 -3.15 11.80 5.87
CA VAL A 98 -2.71 12.51 7.08
C VAL A 98 -1.43 13.30 6.84
N ASP A 99 -1.24 14.36 7.63
CA ASP A 99 -0.02 15.16 7.60
C ASP A 99 1.12 14.49 8.40
N GLN A 100 2.34 14.98 8.17
CA GLN A 100 3.53 14.42 8.81
C GLN A 100 3.51 14.55 10.33
N GLU A 101 2.92 15.61 10.89
CA GLU A 101 2.92 15.81 12.35
C GLU A 101 2.07 14.73 13.03
N PHE A 102 0.89 14.45 12.49
CA PHE A 102 0.08 13.32 12.94
C PHE A 102 0.81 11.99 12.72
N PHE A 103 1.47 11.79 11.58
CA PHE A 103 2.21 10.56 11.35
C PHE A 103 3.39 10.38 12.32
N LEU A 104 4.08 11.45 12.71
CA LEU A 104 5.12 11.40 13.75
C LEU A 104 4.53 11.04 15.12
N ALA A 105 3.31 11.49 15.43
CA ALA A 105 2.62 11.08 16.66
C ALA A 105 2.33 9.57 16.63
N LEU A 106 1.85 9.08 15.49
CA LEU A 106 1.59 7.66 15.28
C LEU A 106 2.88 6.83 15.36
N LEU A 107 3.96 7.30 14.74
CA LEU A 107 5.29 6.68 14.80
C LEU A 107 5.81 6.58 16.24
N LYS A 108 5.69 7.66 17.02
CA LYS A 108 6.09 7.67 18.44
C LYS A 108 5.24 6.73 19.29
N SER A 109 3.94 6.62 19.01
CA SER A 109 3.07 5.65 19.70
C SER A 109 3.29 4.19 19.29
N ALA A 110 3.86 3.96 18.10
CA ALA A 110 4.20 2.62 17.62
C ALA A 110 5.49 2.06 18.25
N ASP A 111 6.32 2.95 18.80
CA ASP A 111 7.54 2.64 19.52
C ASP A 111 7.24 2.13 20.94
N VAL A 112 7.37 0.81 21.11
CA VAL A 112 7.10 0.12 22.38
C VAL A 112 8.36 -0.17 23.19
N LEU A 113 9.55 0.17 22.65
CA LEU A 113 10.82 -0.23 23.23
C LEU A 113 11.25 0.67 24.40
N ASN A 114 12.10 0.12 25.28
CA ASN A 114 12.73 0.84 26.37
C ASN A 114 14.24 0.51 26.40
N PRO A 115 15.15 1.48 26.20
CA PRO A 115 14.90 2.89 25.85
C PRO A 115 14.15 3.04 24.53
N SER A 116 13.43 4.17 24.36
CA SER A 116 12.67 4.44 23.15
C SER A 116 13.58 4.82 21.99
N LEU A 117 13.22 4.35 20.80
CA LEU A 117 13.88 4.69 19.54
C LEU A 117 13.60 6.12 19.13
N PHE A 118 12.36 6.60 19.24
CA PHE A 118 12.00 7.96 18.82
C PHE A 118 11.89 8.93 20.01
N GLN A 119 12.92 9.76 20.17
CA GLN A 119 13.06 10.71 21.26
C GLN A 119 12.87 12.15 20.78
N THR A 120 12.20 12.97 21.60
CA THR A 120 11.82 14.36 21.32
C THR A 120 11.86 15.14 22.64
N ASP A 121 11.94 16.47 22.63
CA ASP A 121 11.80 17.26 23.87
C ASP A 121 10.36 17.22 24.44
N GLU A 122 10.18 17.75 25.66
CA GLU A 122 8.87 17.85 26.32
C GLU A 122 7.83 18.64 25.50
N HIS A 123 8.25 19.67 24.77
CA HIS A 123 7.34 20.51 23.98
C HIS A 123 6.73 19.73 22.81
N HIS A 124 7.57 19.11 21.99
CA HIS A 124 7.16 18.28 20.87
C HIS A 124 6.39 17.04 21.35
N THR A 125 6.78 16.42 22.46
CA THR A 125 6.04 15.28 23.04
C THR A 125 4.59 15.66 23.37
N ARG A 126 4.35 16.82 24.00
CA ARG A 126 3.00 17.31 24.28
C ARG A 126 2.19 17.59 23.01
N GLN A 127 2.83 18.14 21.98
CA GLN A 127 2.19 18.37 20.67
C GLN A 127 1.75 17.05 20.05
N LEU A 128 2.62 16.05 19.98
CA LEU A 128 2.32 14.74 19.41
C LEU A 128 1.18 14.04 20.16
N LYS A 129 1.18 14.08 21.51
CA LYS A 129 0.07 13.57 22.33
C LYS A 129 -1.27 14.21 21.97
N THR A 130 -1.30 15.54 21.94
CA THR A 130 -2.50 16.31 21.59
C THR A 130 -2.97 15.96 20.18
N ARG A 131 -2.04 15.81 19.23
CA ARG A 131 -2.34 15.48 17.84
C ARG A 131 -2.95 14.09 17.70
N LEU A 132 -2.44 13.10 18.44
CA LEU A 132 -2.95 11.73 18.42
C LEU A 132 -4.34 11.64 19.06
N GLU A 133 -4.56 12.26 20.21
CA GLU A 133 -5.86 12.25 20.91
C GLU A 133 -6.97 12.93 20.12
N ALA A 134 -6.64 13.98 19.37
CA ALA A 134 -7.60 14.70 18.53
C ALA A 134 -8.08 13.87 17.34
N HIS A 135 -7.42 12.75 17.02
CA HIS A 135 -7.77 11.93 15.86
C HIS A 135 -8.94 10.99 16.16
N PRO A 136 -10.02 10.98 15.35
CA PRO A 136 -11.24 10.21 15.64
C PRO A 136 -11.04 8.70 15.86
N LEU A 137 -10.05 8.09 15.20
CA LEU A 137 -9.75 6.65 15.33
C LEU A 137 -8.97 6.25 16.59
N PHE A 138 -8.42 7.23 17.29
CA PHE A 138 -7.59 7.01 18.48
C PHE A 138 -8.30 7.55 19.72
N GLY A 139 -8.80 8.79 19.63
CA GLY A 139 -9.67 9.39 20.64
C GLY A 139 -8.98 9.66 21.98
N ALA A 140 -9.81 9.94 23.00
CA ALA A 140 -9.36 10.29 24.34
C ALA A 140 -8.55 9.14 24.98
N GLY A 141 -7.41 9.47 25.60
CA GLY A 141 -6.52 8.50 26.24
C GLY A 141 -5.44 7.94 25.31
N ALA A 142 -5.48 8.25 24.01
CA ALA A 142 -4.42 7.85 23.09
C ALA A 142 -3.07 8.50 23.42
N ASN A 143 -3.05 9.61 24.17
CA ASN A 143 -1.83 10.21 24.70
C ASN A 143 -1.01 9.24 25.57
N GLN A 144 -1.64 8.26 26.22
CA GLN A 144 -0.97 7.26 27.06
C GLN A 144 -0.12 6.30 26.22
N MET A 145 -0.38 6.20 24.92
CA MET A 145 0.43 5.41 23.98
C MET A 145 1.79 6.07 23.70
N ILE A 146 1.94 7.36 23.99
CA ILE A 146 3.19 8.10 23.81
C ILE A 146 3.87 8.28 25.17
N ARG A 147 5.09 7.76 25.29
CA ARG A 147 5.92 7.93 26.49
C ARG A 147 6.47 9.36 26.59
N GLU A 148 6.59 9.82 27.83
CA GLU A 148 7.21 11.11 28.16
C GLU A 148 8.71 10.91 28.38
N ILE A 149 9.48 11.36 27.40
CA ILE A 149 10.94 11.38 27.44
C ILE A 149 11.33 12.80 27.05
N ASP A 150 12.16 13.45 27.86
CA ASP A 150 12.68 14.78 27.59
C ASP A 150 14.11 14.63 27.05
N ALA A 151 14.23 14.65 25.72
CA ALA A 151 15.52 14.55 25.05
C ALA A 151 16.21 15.92 24.96
N ASP A 152 17.50 15.96 25.25
CA ASP A 152 18.31 17.16 25.01
C ASP A 152 18.53 17.36 23.50
N MET A 153 17.73 18.25 22.91
CA MET A 153 17.79 18.59 21.49
C MET A 153 19.03 19.41 21.09
N SER A 154 19.81 19.91 22.06
CA SER A 154 21.05 20.66 21.81
C SER A 154 22.28 19.76 21.69
N ALA A 155 22.21 18.56 22.26
CA ALA A 155 23.25 17.55 22.14
C ALA A 155 23.12 16.83 20.80
N VAL A 156 24.18 16.81 19.98
CA VAL A 156 24.27 15.84 18.88
C VAL A 156 24.41 14.47 19.53
N PRO A 157 23.46 13.53 19.33
CA PRO A 157 23.54 12.22 19.97
C PRO A 157 24.84 11.52 19.54
N SER A 158 25.50 10.86 20.49
CA SER A 158 26.62 9.98 20.16
C SER A 158 26.14 8.81 19.30
N GLY A 159 26.83 8.49 18.20
CA GLY A 159 26.56 7.27 17.41
C GLY A 159 25.77 7.50 16.11
N SER A 160 25.00 6.49 15.68
CA SER A 160 24.31 6.40 14.37
C SER A 160 22.85 6.91 14.36
N ALA A 161 22.45 7.73 15.33
CA ALA A 161 21.09 8.28 15.42
C ALA A 161 20.74 9.20 14.23
N LEU A 162 19.47 9.19 13.83
CA LEU A 162 18.94 9.98 12.71
C LEU A 162 18.16 11.20 13.23
N PRO A 163 18.48 12.44 12.79
CA PRO A 163 17.70 13.62 13.16
C PRO A 163 16.30 13.59 12.50
N ILE A 164 15.22 13.55 13.27
CA ILE A 164 13.86 13.65 12.72
C ILE A 164 13.50 15.12 12.50
N TYR A 165 12.91 15.43 11.36
CA TYR A 165 12.52 16.79 10.99
C TYR A 165 11.02 16.92 10.79
N HIS A 166 10.48 18.09 11.10
CA HIS A 166 9.14 18.51 10.70
C HIS A 166 9.16 19.96 10.25
N LYS A 167 8.59 20.24 9.07
CA LYS A 167 8.64 21.58 8.44
C LYS A 167 10.08 22.10 8.36
N ARG A 168 11.01 21.20 8.00
CA ARG A 168 12.46 21.47 7.87
C ARG A 168 13.16 21.92 9.17
N ARG A 169 12.53 21.72 10.32
CA ARG A 169 13.12 21.99 11.65
C ARG A 169 13.33 20.68 12.37
N MET A 170 14.41 20.60 13.14
CA MET A 170 14.68 19.44 14.00
C MET A 170 13.51 19.24 14.96
N TYR A 171 13.00 18.03 15.04
CA TYR A 171 11.82 17.64 15.81
C TYR A 171 12.15 16.56 16.85
N GLY A 172 13.22 15.79 16.63
CA GLY A 172 13.65 14.72 17.50
C GLY A 172 14.85 13.97 16.94
N TYR A 173 15.19 12.87 17.58
CA TYR A 173 16.17 11.89 17.13
C TYR A 173 15.57 10.50 17.11
N PHE A 174 15.94 9.72 16.10
CA PHE A 174 15.60 8.32 15.99
C PHE A 174 16.85 7.47 16.17
N HIS A 175 16.86 6.64 17.19
CA HIS A 175 18.01 5.91 17.64
C HIS A 175 18.06 4.51 17.03
N ARG A 176 19.27 3.93 17.03
CA ARG A 176 19.44 2.49 16.88
C ARG A 176 18.89 1.77 18.12
N ASP A 177 18.89 0.45 18.11
CA ASP A 177 18.75 -0.29 19.36
C ASP A 177 20.00 -0.12 20.23
N GLU A 178 19.84 0.54 21.38
CA GLU A 178 20.91 0.83 22.34
C GLU A 178 20.98 -0.19 23.49
N ARG A 179 20.09 -1.20 23.49
CA ARG A 179 20.15 -2.31 24.44
C ARG A 179 21.38 -3.17 24.16
N VAL A 180 21.83 -3.92 25.17
CA VAL A 180 23.07 -4.72 25.10
C VAL A 180 23.05 -5.69 23.91
N GLU A 181 21.89 -6.30 23.64
CA GLU A 181 21.66 -7.24 22.54
C GLU A 181 21.62 -6.60 21.15
N GLY A 182 21.32 -5.30 21.06
CA GLY A 182 21.16 -4.59 19.80
C GLY A 182 22.30 -3.62 19.44
N GLY A 183 23.15 -3.27 20.41
CA GLY A 183 24.18 -2.24 20.29
C GLY A 183 25.24 -2.49 19.22
N ASP A 184 25.44 -3.74 18.80
CA ASP A 184 26.37 -4.17 17.74
C ASP A 184 25.66 -4.81 16.52
N ASP A 185 24.33 -4.71 16.42
CA ASP A 185 23.55 -5.30 15.32
C ASP A 185 23.33 -4.31 14.17
N GLU A 186 23.83 -4.63 12.98
CA GLU A 186 23.63 -3.81 11.77
C GLU A 186 22.17 -3.81 11.28
N ASN A 187 21.34 -4.79 11.67
CA ASN A 187 19.92 -4.85 11.31
C ASN A 187 19.03 -4.06 12.29
N LEU A 188 19.59 -3.65 13.43
CA LEU A 188 18.93 -2.83 14.43
C LEU A 188 19.50 -1.39 14.43
N GLU A 189 20.04 -0.95 13.30
CA GLU A 189 20.43 0.44 13.08
C GLU A 189 19.19 1.34 12.96
N ALA A 190 19.38 2.62 13.28
CA ALA A 190 18.30 3.61 13.31
C ALA A 190 17.49 3.68 12.01
N HIS A 191 18.13 3.49 10.85
CA HIS A 191 17.45 3.56 9.56
C HIS A 191 16.52 2.38 9.30
N ASP A 192 16.98 1.15 9.56
CA ASP A 192 16.18 -0.06 9.36
C ASP A 192 15.03 -0.13 10.37
N LEU A 193 15.28 0.26 11.62
CA LEU A 193 14.25 0.38 12.64
C LEU A 193 13.22 1.47 12.30
N LEU A 194 13.64 2.62 11.78
CA LEU A 194 12.72 3.66 11.34
C LEU A 194 11.81 3.16 10.20
N GLU A 195 12.35 2.39 9.25
CA GLU A 195 11.55 1.77 8.19
C GLU A 195 10.51 0.78 8.74
N ASN A 196 10.92 -0.09 9.67
CA ASN A 196 10.02 -1.05 10.32
C ASN A 196 8.91 -0.32 11.10
N LEU A 197 9.23 0.72 11.86
CA LEU A 197 8.24 1.49 12.61
C LEU A 197 7.32 2.31 11.68
N CYS A 198 7.82 2.85 10.58
CA CYS A 198 6.99 3.51 9.57
C CYS A 198 5.96 2.54 8.96
N THR A 199 6.41 1.31 8.69
CA THR A 199 5.54 0.22 8.19
C THR A 199 4.46 -0.11 9.22
N LYS A 200 4.84 -0.35 10.48
CA LYS A 200 3.89 -0.61 11.58
C LYS A 200 2.88 0.53 11.72
N ALA A 201 3.35 1.76 11.88
CA ALA A 201 2.52 2.94 12.11
C ALA A 201 1.50 3.16 11.00
N SER A 202 1.93 3.14 9.73
CA SER A 202 1.02 3.31 8.60
C SER A 202 0.04 2.14 8.45
N GLY A 203 0.48 0.89 8.67
CA GLY A 203 -0.40 -0.28 8.67
C GLY A 203 -1.49 -0.22 9.75
N VAL A 204 -1.16 0.30 10.93
CA VAL A 204 -2.12 0.53 12.03
C VAL A 204 -3.20 1.54 11.63
N LEU A 205 -2.83 2.60 10.90
CA LEU A 205 -3.81 3.56 10.39
C LEU A 205 -4.82 2.88 9.45
N ALA A 206 -4.33 2.10 8.49
CA ALA A 206 -5.18 1.38 7.55
C ALA A 206 -6.10 0.37 8.26
N LEU A 207 -5.58 -0.40 9.22
CA LEU A 207 -6.36 -1.37 9.98
C LEU A 207 -7.41 -0.69 10.86
N LYS A 208 -7.07 0.37 11.61
CA LYS A 208 -8.06 1.12 12.40
C LYS A 208 -9.19 1.68 11.54
N TRP A 209 -8.88 2.20 10.34
CA TRP A 209 -9.91 2.62 9.39
C TRP A 209 -10.79 1.47 8.93
N LEU A 210 -10.21 0.31 8.61
CA LEU A 210 -10.97 -0.88 8.20
C LEU A 210 -11.95 -1.30 9.30
N LEU A 211 -11.48 -1.40 10.55
CA LEU A 211 -12.30 -1.78 11.70
C LEU A 211 -13.43 -0.77 11.95
N HIS A 212 -13.09 0.52 11.92
CA HIS A 212 -14.04 1.61 12.11
C HIS A 212 -15.15 1.60 11.06
N ARG A 213 -14.80 1.45 9.78
CA ARG A 213 -15.75 1.49 8.66
C ARG A 213 -16.66 0.28 8.61
N GLU A 214 -16.14 -0.88 9.01
CA GLU A 214 -16.93 -2.11 9.11
C GLU A 214 -17.73 -2.19 10.42
N ALA A 215 -17.48 -1.27 11.37
CA ALA A 215 -18.03 -1.30 12.72
C ALA A 215 -17.81 -2.65 13.42
N ILE A 216 -16.61 -3.20 13.26
CA ILE A 216 -16.20 -4.47 13.88
C ILE A 216 -15.23 -4.21 15.03
N ALA A 217 -15.45 -4.89 16.15
CA ALA A 217 -14.55 -4.78 17.30
C ALA A 217 -13.22 -5.49 16.99
N PRO A 218 -12.06 -4.93 17.39
CA PRO A 218 -10.74 -5.53 17.13
C PRO A 218 -10.62 -6.99 17.61
N GLU A 219 -11.28 -7.33 18.71
CA GLU A 219 -11.32 -8.67 19.31
C GLU A 219 -11.97 -9.73 18.41
N GLN A 220 -12.73 -9.31 17.38
CA GLN A 220 -13.39 -10.22 16.45
C GLN A 220 -12.49 -10.63 15.28
N ILE A 221 -11.27 -10.09 15.19
CA ILE A 221 -10.29 -10.51 14.17
C ILE A 221 -9.56 -11.76 14.67
N ASP A 222 -9.60 -12.83 13.86
CA ASP A 222 -9.00 -14.12 14.24
C ASP A 222 -7.54 -14.21 13.79
N TYR A 223 -7.22 -13.59 12.65
CA TYR A 223 -5.91 -13.72 12.02
C TYR A 223 -5.54 -12.49 11.20
N ILE A 224 -4.25 -12.13 11.21
CA ILE A 224 -3.71 -11.02 10.43
C ILE A 224 -2.59 -11.55 9.52
N ILE A 225 -2.68 -11.25 8.23
CA ILE A 225 -1.64 -11.50 7.25
C ILE A 225 -1.05 -10.15 6.84
N SER A 226 0.19 -9.87 7.24
CA SER A 226 0.86 -8.67 6.75
C SER A 226 1.51 -8.94 5.39
N CYS A 227 1.64 -7.91 4.57
CA CYS A 227 2.35 -7.95 3.29
C CYS A 227 3.07 -6.62 3.06
N GLY A 228 4.37 -6.68 2.76
CA GLY A 228 5.18 -5.48 2.65
C GLY A 228 6.62 -5.78 2.26
N GLU A 229 7.42 -4.74 2.12
CA GLU A 229 8.82 -4.82 1.65
C GLU A 229 9.84 -4.91 2.80
N GLU A 230 9.43 -4.56 4.01
CA GLU A 230 10.25 -4.49 5.21
C GLU A 230 10.82 -5.85 5.62
N ALA A 231 11.97 -5.85 6.28
CA ALA A 231 12.63 -7.05 6.78
C ALA A 231 12.91 -6.90 8.27
N CYS A 232 11.87 -7.09 9.10
CA CYS A 232 11.99 -6.98 10.55
C CYS A 232 12.83 -8.11 11.14
N GLY A 233 13.59 -7.81 12.20
CA GLY A 233 14.38 -8.78 12.97
C GLY A 233 15.83 -8.34 13.15
N ASP A 234 16.47 -8.92 14.15
CA ASP A 234 17.91 -8.79 14.41
C ASP A 234 18.75 -9.62 13.42
N ARG A 235 20.07 -9.70 13.62
CA ARG A 235 20.99 -10.50 12.79
C ARG A 235 20.63 -11.98 12.68
N TYR A 236 19.91 -12.54 13.64
CA TYR A 236 19.53 -13.95 13.67
C TYR A 236 18.15 -14.21 13.05
N GLN A 237 17.28 -13.22 13.04
CA GLN A 237 15.88 -13.35 12.62
C GLN A 237 15.45 -12.34 11.56
N ARG A 238 16.37 -11.68 10.86
CA ARG A 238 16.05 -10.71 9.79
C ARG A 238 15.11 -11.31 8.75
N GLY A 239 13.95 -10.69 8.58
CA GLY A 239 12.90 -11.15 7.67
C GLY A 239 12.08 -12.34 8.20
N GLY A 240 12.29 -12.75 9.46
CA GLY A 240 11.55 -13.79 10.16
C GLY A 240 10.10 -13.41 10.49
N GLY A 241 9.76 -12.13 10.34
CA GLY A 241 8.41 -11.59 10.39
C GLY A 241 8.07 -10.90 11.73
N GLY A 242 6.78 -10.92 12.09
CA GLY A 242 6.24 -10.28 13.29
C GLY A 242 5.46 -8.98 13.03
N MET A 243 5.45 -8.46 11.80
CA MET A 243 4.78 -7.21 11.45
C MET A 243 3.26 -7.32 11.62
N ALA A 244 2.66 -8.45 11.23
CA ALA A 244 1.23 -8.72 11.44
C ALA A 244 0.83 -8.59 12.91
N LYS A 245 1.61 -9.20 13.81
CA LYS A 245 1.38 -9.12 15.26
C LYS A 245 1.63 -7.72 15.79
N ALA A 246 2.70 -7.05 15.36
CA ALA A 246 3.01 -5.69 15.79
C ALA A 246 1.89 -4.70 15.42
N ILE A 247 1.33 -4.81 14.21
CA ILE A 247 0.17 -4.00 13.78
C ILE A 247 -1.08 -4.38 14.59
N GLY A 248 -1.36 -5.68 14.74
CA GLY A 248 -2.51 -6.19 15.49
C GLY A 248 -2.53 -5.78 16.96
N GLU A 249 -1.38 -5.86 17.63
CA GLU A 249 -1.16 -5.42 19.02
C GLU A 249 -1.59 -3.96 19.20
N MET A 250 -1.08 -3.07 18.36
CA MET A 250 -1.38 -1.64 18.45
C MET A 250 -2.83 -1.31 18.05
N CYS A 251 -3.50 -2.21 17.33
CA CYS A 251 -4.93 -2.12 17.02
C CYS A 251 -5.84 -2.79 18.05
N ALA A 252 -5.28 -3.38 19.11
CA ALA A 252 -5.99 -4.17 20.13
C ALA A 252 -6.71 -5.43 19.57
N CYS A 253 -6.21 -6.00 18.48
CA CYS A 253 -6.71 -7.29 17.95
C CYS A 253 -6.22 -8.46 18.82
N VAL A 254 -6.57 -8.46 20.10
CA VAL A 254 -5.99 -9.34 21.15
C VAL A 254 -6.23 -10.84 20.92
N ASN A 255 -7.25 -11.20 20.15
CA ASN A 255 -7.56 -12.58 19.79
C ASN A 255 -6.87 -13.03 18.49
N ALA A 256 -6.24 -12.11 17.76
CA ALA A 256 -5.64 -12.42 16.47
C ALA A 256 -4.25 -13.05 16.63
N SER A 257 -3.99 -14.11 15.85
CA SER A 257 -2.61 -14.49 15.50
C SER A 257 -2.21 -13.85 14.16
N GLY A 258 -1.01 -14.12 13.66
CA GLY A 258 -0.65 -13.60 12.35
C GLY A 258 0.69 -14.06 11.77
N VAL A 259 0.86 -13.78 10.49
CA VAL A 259 2.03 -14.12 9.68
C VAL A 259 2.32 -13.01 8.67
N ASP A 260 3.57 -12.96 8.20
CA ASP A 260 3.99 -12.01 7.18
C ASP A 260 4.22 -12.73 5.85
N VAL A 261 3.71 -12.16 4.76
CA VAL A 261 3.84 -12.68 3.40
C VAL A 261 4.77 -11.78 2.60
N LYS A 262 5.82 -12.38 2.04
CA LYS A 262 6.82 -11.69 1.21
C LYS A 262 6.79 -12.24 -0.21
N ASN A 263 6.34 -11.40 -1.14
CA ASN A 263 6.40 -11.67 -2.58
C ASN A 263 6.48 -10.36 -3.39
N PHE A 264 7.25 -9.39 -2.89
CA PHE A 264 7.42 -8.06 -3.50
C PHE A 264 6.05 -7.44 -3.92
N CYS A 265 5.92 -6.90 -5.14
CA CYS A 265 4.66 -6.33 -5.63
C CYS A 265 3.49 -7.34 -5.69
N ALA A 266 3.75 -8.65 -5.70
CA ALA A 266 2.72 -9.69 -5.70
C ALA A 266 2.27 -10.11 -4.28
N ALA A 267 2.93 -9.63 -3.23
CA ALA A 267 2.63 -9.99 -1.85
C ALA A 267 1.16 -9.76 -1.45
N PRO A 268 0.50 -8.64 -1.81
CA PRO A 268 -0.90 -8.42 -1.42
C PRO A 268 -1.87 -9.39 -2.08
N ALA A 269 -1.69 -9.67 -3.38
CA ALA A 269 -2.53 -10.61 -4.10
C ALA A 269 -2.34 -12.04 -3.55
N ALA A 270 -1.10 -12.44 -3.27
CA ALA A 270 -0.81 -13.72 -2.63
C ALA A 270 -1.43 -13.80 -1.22
N ALA A 271 -1.35 -12.73 -0.43
CA ALA A 271 -1.94 -12.65 0.91
C ALA A 271 -3.47 -12.72 0.88
N LEU A 272 -4.12 -12.06 -0.07
CA LEU A 272 -5.57 -12.17 -0.28
C LEU A 272 -6.01 -13.60 -0.64
N ILE A 273 -5.28 -14.27 -1.54
CA ILE A 273 -5.56 -15.67 -1.91
C ILE A 273 -5.38 -16.58 -0.69
N MET A 274 -4.32 -16.38 0.10
CA MET A 274 -4.09 -17.14 1.33
C MET A 274 -5.20 -16.92 2.36
N ALA A 275 -5.56 -15.67 2.63
CA ALA A 275 -6.65 -15.33 3.55
C ALA A 275 -7.97 -15.98 3.10
N ALA A 276 -8.32 -15.81 1.83
CA ALA A 276 -9.52 -16.34 1.22
C ALA A 276 -9.58 -17.88 1.29
N SER A 277 -8.43 -18.55 1.10
CA SER A 277 -8.31 -20.00 1.19
C SER A 277 -8.50 -20.50 2.62
N LEU A 278 -7.89 -19.83 3.61
CA LEU A 278 -8.04 -20.18 5.03
C LEU A 278 -9.48 -20.01 5.53
N VAL A 279 -10.14 -18.93 5.10
CA VAL A 279 -11.56 -18.68 5.38
C VAL A 279 -12.44 -19.74 4.72
N GLN A 280 -12.22 -20.03 3.43
CA GLN A 280 -12.98 -21.04 2.70
C GLN A 280 -12.80 -22.46 3.27
N ALA A 281 -11.61 -22.75 3.82
CA ALA A 281 -11.33 -24.00 4.53
C ALA A 281 -11.95 -24.06 5.95
N GLY A 282 -12.50 -22.96 6.46
CA GLY A 282 -13.08 -22.88 7.80
C GLY A 282 -12.05 -22.82 8.93
N VAL A 283 -10.80 -22.45 8.63
CA VAL A 283 -9.74 -22.32 9.64
C VAL A 283 -9.96 -21.07 10.50
N TYR A 284 -10.38 -19.97 9.89
CA TYR A 284 -10.68 -18.69 10.54
C TYR A 284 -11.95 -18.08 9.92
N GLU A 285 -12.67 -17.25 10.66
CA GLU A 285 -13.88 -16.57 10.18
C GLU A 285 -13.54 -15.20 9.58
N ARG A 286 -12.62 -14.47 10.22
CA ARG A 286 -12.27 -13.09 9.87
C ARG A 286 -10.76 -12.93 9.84
N ILE A 287 -10.24 -12.74 8.62
CA ILE A 287 -8.82 -12.50 8.38
C ILE A 287 -8.64 -11.09 7.84
N VAL A 288 -7.69 -10.35 8.40
CA VAL A 288 -7.24 -9.07 7.87
C VAL A 288 -5.97 -9.29 7.06
N VAL A 289 -5.95 -8.84 5.81
CA VAL A 289 -4.71 -8.64 5.04
C VAL A 289 -4.31 -7.18 5.18
N VAL A 290 -3.10 -6.86 5.63
CA VAL A 290 -2.65 -5.49 5.87
C VAL A 290 -1.26 -5.24 5.29
N GLY A 291 -1.02 -4.06 4.74
CA GLY A 291 0.29 -3.62 4.26
C GLY A 291 0.58 -2.18 4.67
N GLY A 292 1.75 -1.96 5.26
CA GLY A 292 2.23 -0.65 5.68
C GLY A 292 3.32 -0.11 4.75
N GLY A 293 3.50 1.20 4.76
CA GLY A 293 4.44 1.89 3.89
C GLY A 293 5.91 1.75 4.30
N SER A 294 6.79 1.61 3.29
CA SER A 294 8.24 1.47 3.45
C SER A 294 8.98 2.74 3.05
N LEU A 295 10.01 3.10 3.83
CA LEU A 295 10.85 4.27 3.56
C LEU A 295 11.66 4.14 2.28
N ALA A 296 12.10 2.92 1.91
CA ALA A 296 13.01 2.68 0.80
C ALA A 296 12.59 3.37 -0.51
N LYS A 297 11.28 3.57 -0.70
CA LYS A 297 10.69 4.09 -1.94
C LYS A 297 10.39 5.60 -1.91
N LEU A 298 10.53 6.26 -0.76
CA LEU A 298 10.46 7.72 -0.70
C LEU A 298 11.59 8.33 -1.52
N GLY A 299 11.25 9.26 -2.41
CA GLY A 299 12.19 9.88 -3.34
C GLY A 299 13.01 8.91 -4.19
N MET A 300 12.54 7.69 -4.47
CA MET A 300 13.31 6.70 -5.22
C MET A 300 13.81 7.21 -6.58
N LYS A 301 13.09 8.14 -7.21
CA LYS A 301 13.38 8.73 -8.52
C LYS A 301 13.82 10.19 -8.47
N ILE A 302 14.31 10.69 -7.33
CA ILE A 302 14.70 12.11 -7.15
C ILE A 302 15.50 12.72 -8.31
N ASN A 303 16.42 11.98 -8.93
CA ASN A 303 17.26 12.50 -10.01
C ASN A 303 16.43 12.97 -11.22
N ALA A 304 15.36 12.23 -11.57
CA ALA A 304 14.47 12.62 -12.64
C ALA A 304 13.70 13.91 -12.30
N PHE A 305 13.22 14.02 -11.06
CA PHE A 305 12.50 15.19 -10.56
C PHE A 305 13.39 16.43 -10.47
N LEU A 306 14.64 16.27 -10.00
CA LEU A 306 15.65 17.33 -9.98
C LEU A 306 15.99 17.82 -11.39
N THR A 307 16.23 16.89 -12.32
CA THR A 307 16.60 17.23 -13.70
C THR A 307 15.49 18.00 -14.41
N ASN A 308 14.24 17.58 -14.22
CA ASN A 308 13.08 18.18 -14.88
C ASN A 308 12.44 19.32 -14.05
N LYS A 309 12.98 19.65 -12.87
CA LYS A 309 12.47 20.67 -11.94
C LYS A 309 10.98 20.47 -11.59
N LEU A 310 10.63 19.22 -11.29
CA LEU A 310 9.25 18.81 -10.97
C LEU A 310 9.05 18.69 -9.45
N PRO A 311 7.84 18.97 -8.93
CA PRO A 311 7.53 18.70 -7.53
C PRO A 311 7.68 17.21 -7.24
N LEU A 312 8.31 16.84 -6.13
CA LEU A 312 8.55 15.44 -5.79
C LEU A 312 7.25 14.75 -5.35
N LEU A 313 6.87 13.69 -6.07
CA LEU A 313 5.61 12.97 -5.85
C LEU A 313 5.75 11.70 -5.00
N GLU A 314 6.98 11.25 -4.75
CA GLU A 314 7.30 10.09 -3.90
C GLU A 314 7.54 10.53 -2.44
N ASP A 315 6.57 11.24 -1.87
CA ASP A 315 6.59 11.85 -0.53
C ASP A 315 5.47 11.35 0.39
N CYS A 316 4.81 10.24 0.03
CA CYS A 316 3.74 9.63 0.80
C CYS A 316 4.10 8.18 1.14
N LEU A 317 3.97 7.79 2.41
CA LEU A 317 3.87 6.39 2.83
C LEU A 317 2.42 5.94 2.65
N ALA A 318 2.21 4.80 2.03
CA ALA A 318 0.89 4.33 1.65
C ALA A 318 0.65 2.99 2.32
N SER A 319 -0.59 2.76 2.72
CA SER A 319 -0.98 1.58 3.46
C SER A 319 -2.36 1.12 3.02
N MET A 320 -2.62 -0.16 3.22
CA MET A 320 -3.89 -0.78 2.85
C MET A 320 -4.26 -1.89 3.82
N ALA A 321 -5.56 -2.13 3.95
CA ALA A 321 -6.08 -3.26 4.69
C ALA A 321 -7.32 -3.84 3.99
N PHE A 322 -7.53 -5.15 4.08
CA PHE A 322 -8.67 -5.85 3.51
C PHE A 322 -9.24 -6.81 4.53
N LEU A 323 -10.56 -6.80 4.71
CA LEU A 323 -11.26 -7.77 5.53
C LEU A 323 -11.78 -8.91 4.65
N VAL A 324 -11.30 -10.12 4.92
CA VAL A 324 -11.72 -11.34 4.23
C VAL A 324 -12.56 -12.18 5.19
N THR A 325 -13.77 -12.54 4.77
CA THR A 325 -14.73 -13.32 5.57
C THR A 325 -15.41 -14.40 4.76
N SER A 326 -16.18 -15.26 5.43
CA SER A 326 -17.14 -16.15 4.78
C SER A 326 -18.18 -15.34 3.99
N ASP A 327 -18.77 -15.99 2.99
CA ASP A 327 -19.72 -15.38 2.06
C ASP A 327 -20.98 -14.85 2.76
N ASP A 328 -21.08 -13.52 2.79
CA ASP A 328 -22.17 -12.74 3.38
C ASP A 328 -23.34 -12.46 2.40
N ALA A 329 -23.32 -13.08 1.22
CA ALA A 329 -24.29 -12.92 0.13
C ALA A 329 -24.34 -11.52 -0.52
N ILE A 330 -23.44 -10.60 -0.15
CA ILE A 330 -23.44 -9.20 -0.59
C ILE A 330 -22.10 -8.86 -1.24
N SER A 331 -21.02 -9.15 -0.53
CA SER A 331 -19.66 -8.80 -0.88
C SER A 331 -19.12 -9.67 -2.01
N PRO A 332 -18.22 -9.13 -2.86
CA PRO A 332 -17.72 -9.88 -4.01
C PRO A 332 -16.90 -11.09 -3.58
N ILE A 333 -17.09 -12.17 -4.34
CA ILE A 333 -16.48 -13.48 -4.10
C ILE A 333 -15.08 -13.49 -4.71
N ILE A 334 -14.11 -14.00 -3.97
CA ILE A 334 -12.82 -14.40 -4.52
C ILE A 334 -12.98 -15.80 -5.09
N ARG A 335 -12.73 -15.97 -6.40
CA ARG A 335 -12.80 -17.28 -7.06
C ARG A 335 -11.58 -18.12 -6.70
N LEU A 336 -11.81 -19.28 -6.07
CA LEU A 336 -10.77 -20.19 -5.55
C LEU A 336 -10.97 -21.64 -6.01
N GLU A 337 -11.96 -21.92 -6.86
CA GLU A 337 -12.08 -23.24 -7.47
C GLU A 337 -10.84 -23.63 -8.29
N SER A 338 -10.66 -24.93 -8.49
CA SER A 338 -9.47 -25.48 -9.15
C SER A 338 -9.19 -24.78 -10.49
N GLY A 339 -8.02 -24.14 -10.60
CA GLY A 339 -7.57 -23.44 -11.80
C GLY A 339 -7.96 -21.97 -11.90
N ALA A 340 -8.73 -21.42 -10.96
CA ALA A 340 -9.12 -19.99 -10.92
C ALA A 340 -7.94 -19.07 -10.60
N VAL A 341 -7.05 -19.49 -9.70
CA VAL A 341 -5.85 -18.73 -9.34
C VAL A 341 -4.78 -18.95 -10.40
N GLY A 342 -4.30 -17.86 -11.01
CA GLY A 342 -3.15 -17.92 -11.91
C GLY A 342 -1.84 -17.88 -11.12
N ASN A 343 -0.87 -18.68 -11.52
CA ASN A 343 0.43 -18.78 -10.86
C ASN A 343 1.56 -18.89 -11.88
N VAL A 344 2.61 -18.10 -11.69
CA VAL A 344 3.88 -18.27 -12.43
C VAL A 344 4.66 -19.39 -11.77
N THR A 345 4.59 -20.59 -12.34
CA THR A 345 5.35 -21.74 -11.82
C THR A 345 6.85 -21.51 -11.95
N ILE A 346 7.66 -22.11 -11.08
CA ILE A 346 9.14 -22.11 -11.19
C ILE A 346 9.62 -22.55 -12.58
N GLY A 347 8.91 -23.50 -13.20
CA GLY A 347 9.19 -23.99 -14.55
C GLY A 347 8.63 -23.15 -15.71
N ALA A 348 8.00 -22.00 -15.45
CA ALA A 348 7.40 -21.16 -16.50
C ALA A 348 8.44 -20.46 -17.39
N GLY A 349 9.72 -20.50 -17.01
CA GLY A 349 10.78 -19.73 -17.65
C GLY A 349 10.75 -18.25 -17.28
N THR A 350 11.62 -17.46 -17.89
CA THR A 350 11.84 -16.04 -17.55
C THR A 350 11.29 -15.05 -18.59
N SER A 351 10.71 -15.55 -19.69
CA SER A 351 10.17 -14.67 -20.74
C SER A 351 8.87 -14.01 -20.28
N GLU A 352 8.64 -12.76 -20.69
CA GLU A 352 7.41 -12.06 -20.33
C GLU A 352 6.17 -12.77 -20.87
N GLU A 353 6.23 -13.30 -22.10
CA GLU A 353 5.13 -14.04 -22.69
C GLU A 353 4.74 -15.27 -21.84
N ALA A 354 5.72 -16.04 -21.36
CA ALA A 354 5.45 -17.23 -20.57
C ALA A 354 4.85 -16.89 -19.19
N VAL A 355 5.29 -15.78 -18.60
CA VAL A 355 4.68 -15.20 -17.40
C VAL A 355 3.20 -14.89 -17.68
N TYR A 356 2.89 -14.09 -18.72
CA TYR A 356 1.51 -13.75 -19.11
C TYR A 356 0.66 -14.97 -19.45
N ARG A 357 1.19 -15.96 -20.15
CA ARG A 357 0.46 -17.22 -20.37
C ARG A 357 0.08 -17.90 -19.06
N SER A 358 0.96 -17.87 -18.05
CA SER A 358 0.77 -18.62 -16.80
C SER A 358 -0.25 -17.98 -15.86
N TYR A 359 -0.13 -16.68 -15.57
CA TYR A 359 -1.03 -16.01 -14.62
C TYR A 359 -2.20 -15.25 -15.26
N LEU A 360 -2.24 -15.06 -16.58
CA LEU A 360 -3.38 -14.42 -17.26
C LEU A 360 -4.18 -15.42 -18.10
N LEU A 361 -3.55 -16.08 -19.08
CA LEU A 361 -4.29 -16.92 -20.04
C LEU A 361 -4.80 -18.25 -19.43
N LYS A 362 -3.93 -19.02 -18.77
CA LYS A 362 -4.31 -20.33 -18.18
C LYS A 362 -5.51 -20.24 -17.23
N PRO A 363 -5.57 -19.31 -16.26
CA PRO A 363 -6.73 -19.25 -15.36
C PRO A 363 -8.04 -18.88 -16.07
N LEU A 364 -8.00 -18.02 -17.11
CA LEU A 364 -9.17 -17.79 -17.97
C LEU A 364 -9.65 -19.07 -18.64
N GLN A 365 -8.73 -19.82 -19.27
CA GLN A 365 -9.03 -21.08 -19.95
C GLN A 365 -9.59 -22.14 -18.99
N ASN A 366 -9.01 -22.27 -17.79
CA ASN A 366 -9.47 -23.22 -16.78
C ASN A 366 -10.90 -22.93 -16.32
N LEU A 367 -11.30 -21.65 -16.31
CA LEU A 367 -12.66 -21.23 -15.97
C LEU A 367 -13.60 -21.19 -17.17
N GLY A 368 -13.13 -21.52 -18.37
CA GLY A 368 -13.90 -21.40 -19.61
C GLY A 368 -14.28 -19.94 -19.93
N LEU A 369 -13.53 -18.97 -19.42
CA LEU A 369 -13.73 -17.54 -19.66
C LEU A 369 -12.86 -17.06 -20.81
N ARG A 370 -13.40 -16.12 -21.59
CA ARG A 370 -12.68 -15.34 -22.59
C ARG A 370 -12.10 -14.08 -21.96
N PHE A 371 -11.09 -13.51 -22.59
CA PHE A 371 -10.59 -12.18 -22.25
C PHE A 371 -11.71 -11.13 -22.22
N THR A 372 -12.66 -11.25 -23.15
CA THR A 372 -13.80 -10.33 -23.31
C THR A 372 -14.94 -10.57 -22.32
N ASP A 373 -14.87 -11.63 -21.50
CA ASP A 373 -15.86 -11.89 -20.44
C ASP A 373 -15.46 -11.23 -19.10
N ILE A 374 -14.34 -10.51 -19.07
CA ILE A 374 -13.83 -9.75 -17.93
C ILE A 374 -14.04 -8.26 -18.17
N ASP A 375 -14.75 -7.60 -17.26
CA ASP A 375 -15.10 -6.18 -17.41
C ASP A 375 -13.89 -5.27 -17.20
N LYS A 376 -13.05 -5.58 -16.20
CA LYS A 376 -11.85 -4.80 -15.87
C LYS A 376 -10.66 -5.68 -15.53
N TYR A 377 -9.47 -5.23 -15.89
CA TYR A 377 -8.21 -5.82 -15.46
C TYR A 377 -7.47 -4.84 -14.55
N ALA A 378 -7.20 -5.25 -13.32
CA ALA A 378 -6.32 -4.51 -12.42
C ALA A 378 -4.90 -5.05 -12.59
N THR A 379 -3.97 -4.17 -13.00
CA THR A 379 -2.55 -4.51 -13.22
C THR A 379 -1.69 -3.72 -12.24
N GLU A 380 -0.38 -3.60 -12.46
CA GLU A 380 0.42 -2.64 -11.69
C GLU A 380 -0.03 -1.19 -11.98
N LEU A 381 -0.71 -0.54 -11.03
CA LEU A 381 -1.35 0.78 -11.15
C LEU A 381 -0.41 1.93 -10.79
N HIS A 382 0.86 1.84 -11.19
CA HIS A 382 1.84 2.90 -10.95
C HIS A 382 1.38 4.22 -11.56
N ASN A 383 1.40 5.28 -10.74
CA ASN A 383 1.16 6.63 -11.23
C ASN A 383 2.20 7.04 -12.29
N PRO A 384 1.77 7.32 -13.55
CA PRO A 384 2.68 7.63 -14.64
C PRO A 384 3.47 8.93 -14.43
N GLU A 385 2.96 9.90 -13.67
CA GLU A 385 3.72 11.13 -13.38
C GLU A 385 4.94 10.86 -12.50
N ILE A 386 4.95 9.74 -11.78
CA ILE A 386 6.11 9.27 -11.03
C ILE A 386 7.11 8.55 -11.94
N THR A 387 6.63 7.74 -12.89
CA THR A 387 7.46 6.76 -13.62
C THR A 387 7.91 7.21 -15.01
N GLU A 388 7.20 8.12 -15.67
CA GLU A 388 7.51 8.56 -17.04
C GLU A 388 8.85 9.30 -17.10
N PHE A 389 9.08 10.27 -16.21
CA PHE A 389 10.30 11.06 -16.19
C PHE A 389 11.55 10.27 -15.76
N SER A 390 11.37 9.09 -15.14
CA SER A 390 12.48 8.21 -14.75
C SER A 390 12.80 7.13 -15.78
N GLY A 391 12.25 7.21 -17.00
CA GLY A 391 12.52 6.27 -18.09
C GLY A 391 11.73 4.97 -18.06
N SER A 392 10.89 4.74 -17.03
CA SER A 392 10.03 3.56 -16.96
C SER A 392 8.79 3.71 -17.86
N GLY A 393 8.42 4.94 -18.22
CA GLY A 393 7.22 5.26 -19.00
C GLY A 393 5.93 5.00 -18.22
N ASP A 394 4.80 4.98 -18.91
CA ASP A 394 3.50 4.59 -18.35
C ASP A 394 3.40 3.06 -18.26
N VAL A 395 3.76 2.53 -17.08
CA VAL A 395 3.77 1.08 -16.78
C VAL A 395 2.36 0.49 -16.93
N THR A 396 1.37 1.17 -16.36
CA THR A 396 -0.04 0.76 -16.38
C THR A 396 -0.54 0.60 -17.82
N ARG A 397 -0.34 1.60 -18.68
CA ARG A 397 -0.75 1.54 -20.09
C ARG A 397 0.02 0.47 -20.89
N LYS A 398 1.30 0.23 -20.58
CA LYS A 398 2.06 -0.86 -21.19
C LYS A 398 1.46 -2.22 -20.86
N ASN A 399 1.03 -2.44 -19.62
CA ASN A 399 0.40 -3.69 -19.20
C ASN A 399 -0.94 -3.92 -19.92
N TYR A 400 -1.78 -2.89 -20.10
CA TYR A 400 -3.02 -3.03 -20.88
C TYR A 400 -2.77 -3.37 -22.35
N ARG A 401 -1.74 -2.79 -22.98
CA ARG A 401 -1.34 -3.16 -24.34
C ARG A 401 -0.95 -4.64 -24.45
N LYS A 402 -0.30 -5.19 -23.42
CA LYS A 402 0.08 -6.61 -23.38
C LYS A 402 -1.15 -7.50 -23.25
N ILE A 403 -2.11 -7.15 -22.39
CA ILE A 403 -3.38 -7.89 -22.27
C ILE A 403 -4.14 -7.89 -23.61
N ALA A 404 -4.27 -6.73 -24.26
CA ALA A 404 -4.88 -6.64 -25.59
C ALA A 404 -4.15 -7.44 -26.66
N ALA A 405 -2.81 -7.45 -26.65
CA ALA A 405 -2.04 -8.27 -27.57
C ALA A 405 -2.30 -9.77 -27.35
N MET A 406 -2.40 -10.21 -26.10
CA MET A 406 -2.74 -11.60 -25.77
C MET A 406 -4.16 -11.97 -26.24
N ALA A 407 -5.14 -11.08 -26.07
CA ALA A 407 -6.50 -11.30 -26.56
C ALA A 407 -6.56 -11.44 -28.10
N VAL A 408 -5.76 -10.64 -28.83
CA VAL A 408 -5.61 -10.77 -30.29
C VAL A 408 -4.93 -12.08 -30.69
N LEU A 409 -3.87 -12.47 -29.98
CA LEU A 409 -3.17 -13.74 -30.21
C LEU A 409 -4.05 -14.96 -29.91
N SER A 410 -5.01 -14.82 -29.00
CA SER A 410 -6.04 -15.83 -28.72
C SER A 410 -7.23 -15.79 -29.68
N HIS A 411 -7.22 -14.92 -30.69
CA HIS A 411 -8.29 -14.73 -31.67
C HIS A 411 -9.64 -14.28 -31.08
N GLU A 412 -9.63 -13.63 -29.91
CA GLU A 412 -10.83 -13.15 -29.22
C GLU A 412 -11.10 -11.66 -29.44
N LEU A 413 -10.10 -10.93 -29.97
CA LEU A 413 -10.15 -9.50 -30.27
C LEU A 413 -9.47 -9.25 -31.62
N LYS A 414 -10.01 -8.35 -32.44
CA LYS A 414 -9.32 -7.92 -33.67
C LYS A 414 -8.30 -6.82 -33.34
N LYS A 415 -7.23 -6.74 -34.14
CA LYS A 415 -6.15 -5.77 -33.92
C LYS A 415 -6.66 -4.32 -33.97
N GLU A 416 -7.65 -4.06 -34.81
CA GLU A 416 -8.26 -2.75 -35.03
C GLU A 416 -9.07 -2.29 -33.81
N GLU A 417 -9.59 -3.23 -33.00
CA GLU A 417 -10.43 -2.99 -31.82
C GLU A 417 -9.60 -2.73 -30.54
N MET A 418 -8.28 -2.97 -30.58
CA MET A 418 -7.40 -2.93 -29.40
C MET A 418 -7.46 -1.59 -28.66
N LYS A 419 -7.51 -0.46 -29.38
CA LYS A 419 -7.45 0.86 -28.76
C LYS A 419 -8.66 1.11 -27.87
N ASP A 420 -9.86 0.84 -28.39
CA ASP A 420 -11.11 1.08 -27.69
C ASP A 420 -11.30 0.06 -26.57
N TRP A 421 -10.91 -1.20 -26.80
CA TRP A 421 -10.94 -2.23 -25.78
C TRP A 421 -10.03 -1.91 -24.58
N ILE A 422 -8.78 -1.47 -24.83
CA ILE A 422 -7.86 -1.00 -23.77
C ILE A 422 -8.51 0.11 -22.92
N SER A 423 -9.23 1.04 -23.55
CA SER A 423 -9.92 2.11 -22.84
C SER A 423 -11.09 1.60 -22.00
N ALA A 424 -11.79 0.55 -22.46
CA ALA A 424 -12.93 -0.02 -21.75
C ALA A 424 -12.47 -0.83 -20.52
N ILE A 425 -11.50 -1.73 -20.70
CA ILE A 425 -11.06 -2.66 -19.66
C ILE A 425 -10.05 -2.07 -18.67
N GLY A 426 -9.39 -0.98 -19.07
CA GLY A 426 -8.29 -0.37 -18.35
C GLY A 426 -8.68 0.82 -17.50
N MET A 427 -7.66 1.38 -16.84
CA MET A 427 -7.73 2.59 -16.04
C MET A 427 -6.35 3.26 -15.96
N PRO A 428 -6.26 4.57 -15.67
CA PRO A 428 -4.96 5.20 -15.39
C PRO A 428 -4.34 4.63 -14.11
N GLY A 429 -3.02 4.57 -14.05
CA GLY A 429 -2.32 4.30 -12.80
C GLY A 429 -2.41 5.51 -11.87
N PHE A 430 -2.65 5.28 -10.59
CA PHE A 430 -2.84 6.34 -9.60
C PHE A 430 -2.12 6.08 -8.28
N ALA A 431 -1.63 4.87 -8.07
CA ALA A 431 -1.03 4.48 -6.81
C ALA A 431 0.38 5.11 -6.65
N PRO A 432 0.74 5.53 -5.43
CA PRO A 432 2.10 5.97 -5.13
C PRO A 432 3.07 4.78 -5.26
N THR A 433 4.36 5.08 -5.43
CA THR A 433 5.37 4.04 -5.62
C THR A 433 5.88 3.53 -4.28
N GLN A 434 5.35 2.39 -3.81
CA GLN A 434 5.89 1.54 -2.73
C GLN A 434 5.64 0.10 -3.12
N GLY A 435 6.61 -0.80 -3.29
CA GLY A 435 6.45 -1.95 -4.21
C GLY A 435 5.15 -2.75 -4.09
N HIS A 436 4.68 -3.04 -2.87
CA HIS A 436 3.42 -3.76 -2.64
C HIS A 436 2.15 -2.91 -2.88
N ILE A 437 2.23 -1.57 -2.87
CA ILE A 437 1.10 -0.65 -3.03
C ILE A 437 0.58 -0.53 -4.47
N PRO A 438 1.37 -0.16 -5.50
CA PRO A 438 0.90 -0.04 -6.88
C PRO A 438 0.73 -1.41 -7.54
N SER A 439 0.66 -2.49 -6.75
CA SER A 439 0.13 -3.78 -7.18
C SER A 439 -1.28 -3.63 -7.78
N ALA A 440 -1.92 -4.73 -8.17
CA ALA A 440 -3.30 -4.70 -8.68
C ALA A 440 -4.35 -4.28 -7.62
N VAL A 441 -4.04 -4.46 -6.33
CA VAL A 441 -5.02 -4.37 -5.25
C VAL A 441 -5.55 -2.97 -4.86
N PRO A 442 -4.97 -1.81 -5.26
CA PRO A 442 -5.62 -0.50 -5.06
C PRO A 442 -6.96 -0.35 -5.78
N TYR A 443 -7.26 -1.21 -6.76
CA TYR A 443 -8.56 -1.20 -7.42
C TYR A 443 -9.65 -2.00 -6.70
N VAL A 444 -9.33 -2.77 -5.64
CA VAL A 444 -10.33 -3.62 -4.95
C VAL A 444 -11.51 -2.79 -4.43
N GLY A 445 -11.27 -1.68 -3.73
CA GLY A 445 -12.37 -0.82 -3.26
C GLY A 445 -13.25 -0.26 -4.38
N HIS A 446 -12.63 0.20 -5.47
CA HIS A 446 -13.36 0.67 -6.66
C HIS A 446 -14.16 -0.44 -7.35
N ALA A 447 -13.59 -1.65 -7.44
CA ALA A 447 -14.27 -2.82 -7.99
C ALA A 447 -15.47 -3.22 -7.13
N MET A 448 -15.34 -3.19 -5.80
CA MET A 448 -16.43 -3.47 -4.87
C MET A 448 -17.60 -2.50 -5.07
N GLU A 449 -17.33 -1.20 -5.20
CA GLU A 449 -18.38 -0.21 -5.49
C GLU A 449 -19.04 -0.46 -6.84
N ALA A 450 -18.24 -0.65 -7.89
CA ALA A 450 -18.76 -0.87 -9.25
C ALA A 450 -19.58 -2.17 -9.35
N MET A 451 -19.20 -3.25 -8.65
CA MET A 451 -19.97 -4.48 -8.57
C MET A 451 -21.25 -4.31 -7.77
N ARG A 452 -21.20 -3.60 -6.63
CA ARG A 452 -22.38 -3.29 -5.82
C ARG A 452 -23.42 -2.54 -6.65
N ASP A 453 -22.96 -1.52 -7.38
CA ASP A 453 -23.79 -0.63 -8.18
C ASP A 453 -24.20 -1.28 -9.53
N GLY A 454 -23.64 -2.45 -9.85
CA GLY A 454 -23.99 -3.26 -11.01
C GLY A 454 -23.40 -2.78 -12.34
N HIS A 455 -22.31 -2.01 -12.27
CA HIS A 455 -21.56 -1.54 -13.44
C HIS A 455 -20.63 -2.59 -14.03
N ILE A 456 -20.14 -3.52 -13.19
CA ILE A 456 -19.25 -4.62 -13.60
C ILE A 456 -19.66 -5.91 -12.89
N GLU A 457 -19.33 -7.04 -13.49
CA GLU A 457 -19.58 -8.38 -12.95
C GLU A 457 -18.28 -9.06 -12.50
N ARG A 458 -17.20 -8.94 -13.28
CA ARG A 458 -15.92 -9.61 -13.03
C ARG A 458 -14.72 -8.70 -13.21
N VAL A 459 -13.77 -8.84 -12.29
CA VAL A 459 -12.45 -8.18 -12.37
C VAL A 459 -11.36 -9.22 -12.18
N MET A 460 -10.35 -9.18 -13.05
CA MET A 460 -9.15 -9.97 -12.87
C MET A 460 -8.01 -9.10 -12.34
N PHE A 461 -7.41 -9.52 -11.23
CA PHE A 461 -6.26 -8.86 -10.61
C PHE A 461 -4.99 -9.59 -11.01
N LEU A 462 -4.03 -8.86 -11.57
CA LEU A 462 -2.78 -9.38 -12.11
C LEU A 462 -1.60 -8.72 -11.39
N ALA A 463 -0.95 -9.47 -10.50
CA ALA A 463 0.22 -8.98 -9.77
C ALA A 463 1.48 -9.72 -10.22
N LYS A 464 2.51 -8.96 -10.60
CA LYS A 464 3.82 -9.48 -11.02
C LYS A 464 4.90 -9.03 -10.04
N ALA A 465 5.85 -9.91 -9.74
CA ALA A 465 6.97 -9.62 -8.86
C ALA A 465 8.31 -9.88 -9.55
N SER A 466 9.24 -8.93 -9.37
CA SER A 466 10.62 -9.01 -9.86
C SER A 466 11.53 -9.62 -8.79
N LEU A 467 11.36 -10.92 -8.50
CA LEU A 467 12.08 -11.59 -7.41
C LEU A 467 13.60 -11.60 -7.60
N PHE A 468 14.11 -11.45 -8.82
CA PHE A 468 15.55 -11.37 -9.08
C PHE A 468 16.29 -10.23 -8.34
N LEU A 469 15.57 -9.27 -7.78
CA LEU A 469 16.13 -8.23 -6.92
C LEU A 469 16.69 -8.78 -5.59
N ASN A 470 16.21 -9.94 -5.13
CA ASN A 470 16.74 -10.60 -3.93
C ASN A 470 18.13 -11.22 -4.12
N ARG A 471 18.63 -11.33 -5.37
CA ARG A 471 19.91 -11.95 -5.74
C ARG A 471 20.05 -13.45 -5.47
N CYS A 472 18.97 -14.13 -5.09
CA CYS A 472 18.91 -15.58 -4.90
C CYS A 472 18.31 -16.31 -6.12
N THR A 473 17.66 -15.60 -7.04
CA THR A 473 17.04 -16.16 -8.25
C THR A 473 17.09 -15.17 -9.41
N ASN A 474 16.87 -15.64 -10.64
CA ASN A 474 16.64 -14.80 -11.83
C ASN A 474 15.18 -14.81 -12.28
N LEU A 475 14.30 -15.48 -11.52
CA LEU A 475 12.91 -15.68 -11.88
C LEU A 475 12.06 -14.43 -11.60
N PHE A 476 11.02 -14.28 -12.40
CA PHE A 476 9.85 -13.49 -12.01
C PHE A 476 8.91 -14.39 -11.22
N ASP A 477 8.07 -13.77 -10.40
CA ASP A 477 6.87 -14.40 -9.89
C ASP A 477 5.65 -13.60 -10.35
N GLY A 478 4.48 -14.21 -10.24
CA GLY A 478 3.22 -13.58 -10.56
C GLY A 478 2.05 -14.42 -10.12
N VAL A 479 1.04 -13.74 -9.60
CA VAL A 479 -0.19 -14.38 -9.14
C VAL A 479 -1.38 -13.55 -9.61
N SER A 480 -2.48 -14.25 -9.90
CA SER A 480 -3.73 -13.60 -10.25
C SER A 480 -4.92 -14.25 -9.56
N PHE A 481 -5.97 -13.46 -9.38
CA PHE A 481 -7.24 -13.92 -8.87
C PHE A 481 -8.38 -13.13 -9.50
N PHE A 482 -9.59 -13.67 -9.40
CA PHE A 482 -10.80 -12.99 -9.84
C PHE A 482 -11.61 -12.54 -8.63
N LEU A 483 -12.15 -11.33 -8.72
CA LEU A 483 -13.33 -10.94 -7.96
C LEU A 483 -14.53 -11.03 -8.87
N GLU A 484 -15.61 -11.60 -8.35
CA GLU A 484 -16.90 -11.69 -9.04
C GLU A 484 -18.01 -11.16 -8.14
N ARG A 485 -18.95 -10.45 -8.74
CA ARG A 485 -20.13 -9.96 -8.05
C ARG A 485 -20.87 -11.12 -7.39
N ASN A 486 -21.31 -10.91 -6.15
CA ASN A 486 -22.05 -11.96 -5.45
C ASN A 486 -23.38 -12.23 -6.17
N PRO A 487 -23.65 -13.47 -6.63
CA PRO A 487 -24.89 -13.78 -7.35
C PRO A 487 -26.14 -13.61 -6.46
N ARG A 488 -25.95 -13.60 -5.13
CA ARG A 488 -27.02 -13.39 -4.15
C ARG A 488 -27.25 -11.92 -3.81
N LEU A 489 -26.41 -11.01 -4.32
CA LEU A 489 -26.63 -9.58 -4.17
C LEU A 489 -27.92 -9.20 -4.89
N SER A 490 -28.99 -8.97 -4.12
CA SER A 490 -30.32 -8.74 -4.70
C SER A 490 -30.31 -7.55 -5.67
N LYS A 491 -31.01 -7.67 -6.81
CA LYS A 491 -31.26 -6.57 -7.77
C LYS A 491 -31.99 -5.34 -7.15
N LYS A 492 -32.31 -5.34 -5.85
CA LYS A 492 -33.11 -4.32 -5.15
C LYS A 492 -32.31 -3.25 -4.41
N TRP A 493 -30.97 -3.23 -4.49
CA TRP A 493 -30.15 -2.17 -3.86
C TRP A 493 -30.25 -0.78 -4.55
N GLY A 494 -31.25 -0.56 -5.40
CA GLY A 494 -31.56 0.74 -6.00
C GLY A 494 -32.92 1.24 -5.53
N LYS A 495 -32.97 1.81 -4.32
CA LYS A 495 -33.95 2.77 -3.77
C LYS A 495 -33.94 2.69 -2.24
N LYS A 496 -33.06 3.45 -1.60
CA LYS A 496 -33.38 4.17 -0.37
C LYS A 496 -32.79 5.57 -0.49
#